data_AF-A0A7X2MJ73-F1
#
_entry.id   AF-A0A7X2MJ73-F1
#
_cell.length_a   1.000
_cell.length_b   1.000
_cell.length_c   1.000
_cell.angle_alpha   90.00
_cell.angle_beta   90.00
_cell.angle_gamma   90.00
#
_symmetry.space_group_name_H-M   'P 1'
#
loop_
_entity.id
_entity.type
_entity.pdbx_description
1 polymer ?
#
loop_
_entity_poly.entity_id
_entity_poly.type
_entity_poly.pdbx_seq_one_letter_code
_entity_poly.pdbx_strand_id
1 'polypeptide(L)'
;MSAQDLEYARTKLRRALVDYSGKTKGQLQAFSENPPAEKNRLTRKPIHTVELEDGKGGKRQVRAENTSVYVLETRSRRRPLPPIGDEDFAASPWRRAVNQLSEHEQSWLRYCYGYDLDFRHQITLCEYVWREFQQCLPPGLIRKTKKRLSSLVWVAVQEIA
;
A
#
# COMPACT_ATOMS: atom_id res chain seq x y z
N MET A 1 -6.55 -31.95 -6.64
CA MET A 1 -6.43 -30.74 -7.48
C MET A 1 -5.89 -31.17 -8.83
N SER A 2 -6.53 -30.74 -9.91
CA SER A 2 -6.01 -30.93 -11.26
C SER A 2 -4.82 -29.99 -11.49
N ALA A 3 -3.90 -30.34 -12.41
CA ALA A 3 -2.82 -29.44 -12.82
C ALA A 3 -3.35 -28.09 -13.31
N GLN A 4 -4.54 -28.09 -13.94
CA GLN A 4 -5.22 -26.89 -14.41
C GLN A 4 -5.63 -25.96 -13.26
N ASP A 5 -6.05 -26.51 -12.13
CA ASP A 5 -6.46 -25.71 -10.96
C ASP A 5 -5.25 -24.97 -10.36
N LEU A 6 -4.08 -25.62 -10.35
CA LEU A 6 -2.84 -25.05 -9.87
C LEU A 6 -2.34 -23.91 -10.77
N GLU A 7 -2.41 -24.08 -12.09
CA GLU A 7 -2.04 -23.01 -13.04
C GLU A 7 -2.99 -21.81 -12.95
N TYR A 8 -4.29 -22.08 -12.78
CA TYR A 8 -5.28 -21.04 -12.57
C TYR A 8 -4.97 -20.25 -11.29
N ALA A 9 -4.74 -20.95 -10.17
CA ALA A 9 -4.39 -20.31 -8.89
C ALA A 9 -3.10 -19.49 -9.01
N ARG A 10 -2.06 -20.03 -9.66
CA ARG A 10 -0.79 -19.33 -9.91
C ARG A 10 -1.00 -18.03 -10.69
N THR A 11 -1.78 -18.07 -11.76
CA THR A 11 -2.07 -16.89 -12.58
C THR A 11 -2.82 -15.82 -11.79
N LYS A 12 -3.82 -16.23 -10.98
CA LYS A 12 -4.58 -15.31 -10.14
C LYS A 12 -3.74 -14.70 -9.02
N LEU A 13 -2.88 -15.49 -8.37
CA LEU A 13 -1.95 -15.04 -7.34
C LEU A 13 -0.97 -14.00 -7.88
N ARG A 14 -0.33 -14.26 -9.03
CA ARG A 14 0.54 -13.29 -9.69
C ARG A 14 -0.20 -11.97 -9.94
N ARG A 15 -1.39 -12.02 -10.54
CA ARG A 15 -2.18 -10.80 -10.81
C ARG A 15 -2.55 -10.05 -9.53
N ALA A 16 -2.82 -10.76 -8.45
CA ALA A 16 -3.25 -10.18 -7.18
C ALA A 16 -2.09 -9.57 -6.37
N LEU A 17 -0.90 -10.16 -6.45
CA LEU A 17 0.28 -9.71 -5.69
C LEU A 17 1.12 -8.65 -6.40
N VAL A 18 0.92 -8.44 -7.71
CA VAL A 18 1.54 -7.34 -8.45
C VAL A 18 1.22 -5.99 -7.79
N ASP A 19 2.26 -5.18 -7.62
CA ASP A 19 2.14 -3.82 -7.13
C ASP A 19 1.66 -2.87 -8.24
N TYR A 20 0.48 -2.28 -8.05
CA TYR A 20 -0.08 -1.25 -8.94
C TYR A 20 0.09 0.18 -8.37
N SER A 21 0.79 0.34 -7.25
CA SER A 21 0.93 1.61 -6.52
C SER A 21 1.55 2.76 -7.34
N GLY A 22 2.16 2.47 -8.49
CA GLY A 22 2.73 3.47 -9.41
C GLY A 22 1.80 4.04 -10.49
N LYS A 23 0.55 3.57 -10.62
CA LYS A 23 -0.36 4.03 -11.70
C LYS A 23 -0.75 5.51 -11.59
N THR A 24 -0.72 6.08 -10.39
CA THR A 24 -1.03 7.50 -10.14
C THR A 24 -0.07 8.05 -9.09
N LYS A 25 0.46 9.25 -9.31
CA LYS A 25 1.45 9.89 -8.41
C LYS A 25 0.93 10.28 -7.02
N GLY A 26 -0.18 9.72 -6.54
CA GLY A 26 -0.81 10.14 -5.28
C GLY A 26 -1.33 11.59 -5.32
N GLN A 27 -2.26 11.92 -4.43
CA GLN A 27 -2.86 13.26 -4.42
C GLN A 27 -1.85 14.35 -4.03
N LEU A 28 -0.96 14.06 -3.07
CA LEU A 28 0.00 15.02 -2.54
C LEU A 28 1.07 15.40 -3.58
N GLN A 29 1.63 14.41 -4.27
CA GLN A 29 2.64 14.67 -5.29
C GLN A 29 2.01 15.25 -6.58
N ALA A 30 0.73 14.93 -6.88
CA ALA A 30 -0.01 15.67 -7.91
C ALA A 30 -0.20 17.17 -7.56
N PHE A 31 -0.44 17.51 -6.29
CA PHE A 31 -0.54 18.90 -5.83
C PHE A 31 0.80 19.62 -5.77
N SER A 32 1.91 18.92 -5.50
CA SER A 32 3.24 19.53 -5.57
C SER A 32 3.68 19.87 -6.99
N GLU A 33 3.26 19.07 -7.98
CA GLU A 33 3.59 19.29 -9.40
C GLU A 33 2.77 20.44 -10.01
N ASN A 34 1.55 20.68 -9.50
CA ASN A 34 0.68 21.78 -9.91
C ASN A 34 0.40 22.74 -8.74
N PRO A 35 1.40 23.48 -8.25
CA PRO A 35 1.15 24.47 -7.22
C PRO A 35 0.21 25.55 -7.79
N PRO A 36 -0.75 26.08 -7.00
CA PRO A 36 -1.56 27.19 -7.45
C PRO A 36 -0.66 28.35 -7.88
N ALA A 37 -0.86 28.84 -9.11
CA ALA A 37 0.06 29.72 -9.84
C ALA A 37 0.34 31.06 -9.13
N GLU A 38 -0.55 31.53 -8.25
CA GLU A 38 -0.42 32.82 -7.57
C GLU A 38 -0.64 32.69 -6.06
N LYS A 39 0.44 32.44 -5.30
CA LYS A 39 0.40 32.42 -3.82
C LYS A 39 0.38 33.83 -3.18
N ASN A 40 0.84 34.85 -3.91
CA ASN A 40 1.05 36.20 -3.38
C ASN A 40 -0.11 37.17 -3.63
N ARG A 41 -0.96 36.90 -4.64
CA ARG A 41 -2.08 37.80 -5.02
C ARG A 41 -3.26 37.74 -4.05
N LEU A 42 -3.45 36.58 -3.41
CA LEU A 42 -4.52 36.32 -2.45
C LEU A 42 -3.90 35.87 -1.12
N THR A 43 -3.23 36.79 -0.42
CA THR A 43 -2.98 36.57 1.01
C THR A 43 -4.32 36.27 1.68
N ARG A 44 -4.38 35.26 2.57
CA ARG A 44 -5.57 34.97 3.39
C ARG A 44 -5.85 36.18 4.29
N LYS A 45 -6.44 37.23 3.72
CA LYS A 45 -7.07 38.29 4.49
C LYS A 45 -8.37 37.68 5.02
N PRO A 46 -8.63 37.73 6.33
CA PRO A 46 -9.98 37.51 6.81
C PRO A 46 -10.82 38.67 6.28
N ILE A 47 -11.46 38.49 5.12
CA ILE A 47 -12.26 39.52 4.42
C ILE A 47 -13.53 39.89 5.20
N HIS A 48 -13.80 39.25 6.33
CA HIS A 48 -15.12 39.25 6.96
C HIS A 48 -15.19 40.05 8.28
N THR A 49 -14.68 41.28 8.30
CA THR A 49 -14.92 42.21 9.42
C THR A 49 -15.83 43.33 8.96
N VAL A 50 -17.03 43.45 9.55
CA VAL A 50 -17.96 44.54 9.28
C VAL A 50 -17.96 45.49 10.48
N GLU A 51 -17.84 46.78 10.19
CA GLU A 51 -17.95 47.83 11.20
C GLU A 51 -19.44 48.15 11.41
N LEU A 52 -19.95 47.86 12.61
CA LEU A 52 -21.25 48.31 13.06
C LEU A 52 -21.06 49.58 13.89
N GLU A 53 -21.90 50.60 13.65
CA GLU A 53 -21.94 51.77 14.51
C GLU A 53 -22.69 51.44 15.80
N ASP A 54 -21.98 51.44 16.92
CA ASP A 54 -22.64 51.48 18.21
C ASP A 54 -23.04 52.93 18.44
N GLY A 55 -24.35 53.21 18.56
CA GLY A 55 -24.97 54.54 18.69
C GLY A 55 -24.51 55.42 19.87
N LYS A 56 -23.35 55.13 20.46
CA LYS A 56 -22.56 55.95 21.39
C LYS A 56 -21.13 56.20 20.85
N GLY A 57 -21.01 56.53 19.57
CA GLY A 57 -19.79 57.11 18.98
C GLY A 57 -18.57 56.18 18.86
N GLY A 58 -18.78 54.86 18.86
CA GLY A 58 -17.71 53.86 18.69
C GLY A 58 -17.98 52.91 17.52
N LYS A 59 -16.92 52.55 16.78
CA LYS A 59 -16.99 51.53 15.72
C LYS A 59 -16.75 50.14 16.31
N ARG A 60 -17.74 49.26 16.23
CA ARG A 60 -17.62 47.86 16.67
C ARG A 60 -17.37 46.97 15.46
N GLN A 61 -16.19 46.36 15.42
CA GLN A 61 -15.85 45.38 14.38
C GLN A 61 -16.38 44.00 14.78
N VAL A 62 -17.31 43.46 13.99
CA VAL A 62 -17.87 42.12 14.19
C VAL A 62 -17.51 41.25 12.99
N ARG A 63 -17.26 39.95 13.25
CA ARG A 63 -17.09 38.98 12.16
C ARG A 63 -18.42 38.82 11.44
N ALA A 64 -18.49 39.24 10.19
CA ALA A 64 -19.71 39.05 9.42
C ALA A 64 -19.92 37.56 9.12
N GLU A 65 -21.19 37.14 9.13
CA GLU A 65 -21.58 35.78 8.81
C GLU A 65 -21.15 35.44 7.38
N ASN A 66 -20.61 34.24 7.19
CA ASN A 66 -20.12 33.81 5.88
C ASN A 66 -21.30 33.81 4.89
N THR A 67 -21.24 34.66 3.87
CA THR A 67 -22.12 34.50 2.70
C THR A 67 -21.72 33.23 1.97
N SER A 68 -22.70 32.43 1.54
CA SER A 68 -22.43 31.22 0.76
C SER A 68 -21.67 31.59 -0.50
N VAL A 69 -20.44 31.13 -0.65
CA VAL A 69 -19.65 31.33 -1.87
C VAL A 69 -20.30 30.52 -2.98
N TYR A 70 -20.78 31.19 -4.03
CA TYR A 70 -21.29 30.51 -5.22
C TYR A 70 -20.09 29.94 -5.99
N VAL A 71 -19.92 28.62 -5.92
CA VAL A 71 -18.88 27.88 -6.66
C VAL A 71 -19.57 26.91 -7.62
N LEU A 72 -19.19 26.96 -8.88
CA LEU A 72 -19.62 25.97 -9.88
C LEU A 72 -18.86 24.64 -9.66
N GLU A 73 -19.54 23.52 -9.85
CA GLU A 73 -18.92 22.20 -9.72
C GLU A 73 -17.76 22.05 -10.72
N THR A 74 -16.53 21.94 -10.21
CA THR A 74 -15.31 21.75 -11.03
C THR A 74 -15.05 20.28 -11.38
N ARG A 75 -15.95 19.37 -10.99
CA ARG A 75 -15.81 17.94 -11.30
C ARG A 75 -16.09 17.70 -12.78
N SER A 76 -15.15 17.06 -13.46
CA SER A 76 -15.33 16.58 -14.84
C SER A 76 -16.28 15.39 -14.97
N ARG A 77 -16.66 14.74 -13.85
CA ARG A 77 -17.52 13.56 -13.82
C ARG A 77 -18.69 13.74 -12.83
N ARG A 78 -19.90 13.34 -13.25
CA ARG A 78 -21.11 13.28 -12.40
C ARG A 78 -20.97 12.36 -11.19
N ARG A 79 -20.06 11.39 -11.23
CA ARG A 79 -19.78 10.46 -10.13
C ARG A 79 -18.32 10.60 -9.70
N PRO A 80 -18.05 10.51 -8.38
CA PRO A 80 -16.68 10.44 -7.91
C PRO A 80 -15.98 9.22 -8.51
N LEU A 81 -14.66 9.33 -8.71
CA LEU A 81 -13.84 8.17 -9.10
C LEU A 81 -13.97 7.09 -8.01
N PRO A 82 -14.16 5.81 -8.36
CA PRO A 82 -14.22 4.75 -7.36
C PRO A 82 -12.90 4.71 -6.57
N PRO A 83 -12.96 4.46 -5.25
CA PRO A 83 -11.78 4.50 -4.38
C PRO A 83 -10.81 3.34 -4.65
N ILE A 84 -11.29 2.26 -5.27
CA ILE A 84 -10.51 1.09 -5.67
C ILE A 84 -10.75 0.83 -7.16
N GLY A 85 -9.69 0.48 -7.89
CA GLY A 85 -9.82 0.09 -9.29
C GLY A 85 -10.51 -1.27 -9.44
N ASP A 86 -11.16 -1.51 -10.58
CA ASP A 86 -11.88 -2.77 -10.83
C ASP A 86 -10.96 -3.99 -10.76
N GLU A 87 -9.71 -3.86 -11.21
CA GLU A 87 -8.72 -4.94 -11.14
C GLU A 87 -8.30 -5.26 -9.70
N ASP A 88 -8.06 -4.23 -8.88
CA ASP A 88 -7.73 -4.39 -7.47
C ASP A 88 -8.91 -4.97 -6.69
N PHE A 89 -10.14 -4.55 -7.03
CA PHE A 89 -11.35 -5.11 -6.45
C PHE A 89 -11.50 -6.59 -6.81
N ALA A 90 -11.31 -6.96 -8.08
CA ALA A 90 -11.35 -8.36 -8.52
C ALA A 90 -10.25 -9.23 -7.89
N ALA A 91 -9.08 -8.65 -7.61
CA ALA A 91 -7.97 -9.31 -6.92
C ALA A 91 -8.14 -9.40 -5.39
N SER A 92 -9.06 -8.61 -4.80
CA SER A 92 -9.22 -8.50 -3.35
C SER A 92 -9.50 -9.83 -2.63
N PRO A 93 -10.30 -10.78 -3.16
CA PRO A 93 -10.48 -12.10 -2.54
C PRO A 93 -9.16 -12.87 -2.40
N TRP A 94 -8.29 -12.81 -3.41
CA TRP A 94 -6.99 -13.48 -3.39
C TRP A 94 -6.04 -12.84 -2.38
N ARG A 95 -5.99 -11.50 -2.32
CA ARG A 95 -5.19 -10.79 -1.30
C ARG A 95 -5.65 -11.14 0.11
N ARG A 96 -6.96 -11.23 0.35
CA ARG A 96 -7.51 -11.68 1.65
C ARG A 96 -7.12 -13.11 1.97
N ALA A 97 -7.23 -14.03 1.02
CA ALA A 97 -6.84 -15.42 1.21
C ALA A 97 -5.35 -15.56 1.55
N VAL A 98 -4.48 -14.83 0.84
CA VAL A 98 -3.03 -14.79 1.15
C VAL A 98 -2.81 -14.27 2.57
N ASN A 99 -3.44 -13.17 2.95
CA ASN A 99 -3.26 -12.57 4.29
C ASN A 99 -3.83 -13.41 5.45
N GLN A 100 -4.63 -14.45 5.16
CA GLN A 100 -5.10 -15.41 6.17
C GLN A 100 -4.09 -16.53 6.46
N LEU A 101 -3.11 -16.72 5.58
CA LEU A 101 -2.08 -17.74 5.73
C LEU A 101 -1.08 -17.36 6.83
N SER A 102 -0.26 -18.31 7.23
CA SER A 102 0.84 -18.05 8.16
C SER A 102 1.94 -17.20 7.51
N GLU A 103 2.78 -16.57 8.34
CA GLU A 103 3.81 -15.62 7.87
C GLU A 103 4.79 -16.23 6.85
N HIS A 104 5.18 -17.48 7.04
CA HIS A 104 6.10 -18.18 6.12
C HIS A 104 5.42 -18.49 4.78
N GLU A 105 4.14 -18.91 4.78
CA GLU A 105 3.37 -19.14 3.56
C GLU A 105 3.12 -17.83 2.79
N GLN A 106 2.80 -16.75 3.50
CA GLN A 106 2.69 -15.41 2.91
C GLN A 106 4.00 -14.98 2.27
N SER A 107 5.11 -15.17 2.99
CA SER A 107 6.45 -14.85 2.50
C SER A 107 6.79 -15.66 1.26
N TRP A 108 6.43 -16.95 1.22
CA TRP A 108 6.60 -17.81 0.06
C TRP A 108 5.85 -17.28 -1.15
N LEU A 109 4.57 -16.96 -0.98
CA LEU A 109 3.73 -16.49 -2.08
C LEU A 109 4.18 -15.12 -2.60
N ARG A 110 4.56 -14.20 -1.73
CA ARG A 110 5.08 -12.87 -2.10
C ARG A 110 6.43 -12.98 -2.81
N TYR A 111 7.32 -13.82 -2.32
CA TYR A 111 8.64 -14.04 -2.91
C TYR A 111 8.55 -14.71 -4.28
N CYS A 112 7.85 -15.85 -4.41
CA CYS A 112 7.79 -16.62 -5.65
C CYS A 112 6.80 -16.09 -6.71
N TYR A 113 5.70 -15.45 -6.28
CA TYR A 113 4.64 -15.01 -7.20
C TYR A 113 4.40 -13.50 -7.21
N GLY A 114 4.76 -12.80 -6.14
CA GLY A 114 4.65 -11.34 -6.05
C GLY A 114 5.85 -10.58 -6.61
N TYR A 115 6.96 -11.27 -6.94
CA TYR A 115 8.24 -10.65 -7.31
C TYR A 115 8.75 -9.67 -6.23
N ASP A 116 8.38 -9.93 -4.98
CA ASP A 116 8.78 -9.15 -3.83
C ASP A 116 10.11 -9.73 -3.30
N LEU A 117 11.22 -9.15 -3.78
CA LEU A 117 12.58 -9.58 -3.47
C LEU A 117 13.09 -9.04 -2.12
N ASP A 118 12.19 -8.59 -1.25
CA ASP A 118 12.56 -8.16 0.09
C ASP A 118 13.27 -9.29 0.86
N PHE A 119 14.45 -8.96 1.37
CA PHE A 119 15.30 -9.88 2.13
C PHE A 119 14.59 -10.52 3.33
N ARG A 120 13.59 -9.83 3.89
CA ARG A 120 12.78 -10.34 5.01
C ARG A 120 12.05 -11.63 4.66
N HIS A 121 11.44 -11.71 3.48
CA HIS A 121 10.73 -12.91 3.05
C HIS A 121 11.69 -14.10 2.94
N GLN A 122 12.90 -13.87 2.43
CA GLN A 122 13.95 -14.90 2.31
C GLN A 122 14.38 -15.43 3.69
N ILE A 123 14.60 -14.54 4.67
CA ILE A 123 14.96 -14.95 6.04
C ILE A 123 13.85 -15.81 6.63
N THR A 124 12.61 -15.33 6.65
CA THR A 124 11.47 -16.04 7.26
C THR A 124 11.28 -17.43 6.66
N LEU A 125 11.47 -17.56 5.34
CA LEU A 125 11.43 -18.84 4.64
C LEU A 125 12.57 -19.76 5.04
N CYS A 126 13.80 -19.26 5.03
CA CYS A 126 14.97 -20.05 5.39
C CYS A 126 14.91 -20.53 6.84
N GLU A 127 14.44 -19.69 7.76
CA GLU A 127 14.24 -20.05 9.17
C GLU A 127 13.19 -21.15 9.32
N TYR A 128 12.05 -21.02 8.65
CA TYR A 128 11.00 -22.03 8.68
C TYR A 128 11.48 -23.36 8.10
N VAL A 129 12.05 -23.36 6.89
CA VAL A 129 12.55 -24.58 6.23
C VAL A 129 13.65 -25.22 7.06
N TRP A 130 14.56 -24.42 7.65
CA TRP A 130 15.61 -24.93 8.51
C TRP A 130 15.05 -25.60 9.77
N ARG A 131 14.02 -25.02 10.40
CA ARG A 131 13.36 -25.58 11.58
C ARG A 131 12.67 -26.90 11.28
N GLU A 132 11.95 -27.00 10.16
CA GLU A 132 11.32 -28.26 9.74
C GLU A 132 12.39 -29.31 9.40
N PHE A 133 13.44 -28.92 8.68
CA PHE A 133 14.53 -29.82 8.32
C PHE A 133 15.29 -30.35 9.55
N GLN A 134 15.44 -29.54 10.60
CA GLN A 134 16.05 -29.98 11.86
C GLN A 134 15.32 -31.13 12.54
N GLN A 135 14.00 -31.23 12.38
CA GLN A 135 13.21 -32.34 12.95
C GLN A 135 13.50 -33.67 12.24
N CYS A 136 13.92 -33.62 10.98
CA CYS A 136 14.29 -34.80 10.20
C CYS A 136 15.77 -35.22 10.35
N LEU A 137 16.59 -34.41 11.04
CA LEU A 137 18.02 -34.68 11.17
C LEU A 137 18.32 -35.69 12.29
N PRO A 138 19.30 -36.60 12.09
CA PRO A 138 19.71 -37.51 13.15
C PRO A 138 20.39 -36.76 14.31
N PRO A 139 20.25 -37.28 15.56
CA PRO A 139 20.96 -36.72 16.70
C PRO A 139 22.48 -36.88 16.53
N GLY A 140 23.26 -35.94 17.07
CA GLY A 140 24.74 -36.01 17.07
C GLY A 140 25.45 -35.42 15.86
N LEU A 141 24.75 -34.69 14.98
CA LEU A 141 25.40 -34.09 13.80
C LEU A 141 26.46 -33.04 14.16
N ILE A 142 27.64 -33.14 13.54
CA ILE A 142 28.77 -32.23 13.73
C ILE A 142 28.36 -30.79 13.35
N ARG A 143 28.80 -29.80 14.14
CA ARG A 143 28.49 -28.37 13.94
C ARG A 143 28.84 -27.86 12.53
N LYS A 144 29.94 -28.33 11.96
CA LYS A 144 30.38 -28.00 10.59
C LYS A 144 29.36 -28.45 9.54
N THR A 145 28.81 -29.65 9.69
CA THR A 145 27.78 -30.20 8.80
C THR A 145 26.47 -29.41 8.92
N LYS A 146 26.04 -29.08 10.15
CA LYS A 146 24.87 -28.24 10.38
C LYS A 146 24.99 -26.87 9.68
N LYS A 147 26.16 -26.21 9.80
CA LYS A 147 26.42 -24.93 9.11
C LYS A 147 26.34 -25.05 7.59
N ARG A 148 26.88 -26.13 7.01
CA ARG A 148 26.80 -26.36 5.56
C ARG A 148 25.37 -26.60 5.10
N LEU A 149 24.60 -27.37 5.86
CA LEU A 149 23.20 -27.64 5.56
C LEU A 149 22.35 -26.36 5.62
N SER A 150 22.55 -25.49 6.61
CA SER A 150 21.84 -24.21 6.66
C SER A 150 22.18 -23.31 5.47
N SER A 151 23.44 -23.28 5.04
CA SER A 151 23.84 -22.56 3.81
C SER A 151 23.23 -23.19 2.56
N LEU A 152 23.03 -24.50 2.53
CA LEU A 152 22.42 -25.19 1.40
C LEU A 152 20.91 -24.91 1.33
N VAL A 153 20.22 -24.84 2.47
CA VAL A 153 18.82 -24.39 2.55
C VAL A 153 18.67 -22.98 1.98
N TRP A 154 19.58 -22.07 2.34
CA TRP A 154 19.59 -20.72 1.80
C TRP A 154 19.64 -20.70 0.26
N VAL A 155 20.56 -21.47 -0.33
CA VAL A 155 20.70 -21.55 -1.79
C VAL A 155 19.48 -22.22 -2.43
N ALA A 156 18.93 -23.27 -1.82
CA ALA A 156 17.76 -23.98 -2.35
C ALA A 156 16.51 -23.08 -2.42
N VAL A 157 16.29 -22.22 -1.42
CA VAL A 157 15.18 -21.25 -1.43
C VAL A 157 15.35 -20.24 -2.57
N GLN A 158 16.58 -19.88 -2.91
CA GLN A 158 16.87 -18.95 -4.00
C GLN A 158 16.75 -19.59 -5.40
N GLU A 159 16.97 -20.89 -5.54
CA GLU A 159 16.88 -21.59 -6.84
C GLU A 159 15.44 -21.67 -7.39
N ILE A 160 14.45 -21.73 -6.50
CA ILE A 160 13.03 -21.95 -6.87
C ILE A 160 12.31 -20.65 -7.23
N ALA A 161 12.81 -19.52 -6.73
CA ALA A 161 12.20 -18.20 -6.93
C ALA A 161 12.61 -17.55 -8.24
#